data_AF-A0A5R8MQB5-F1
#
_entry.id   AF-A0A5R8MQB5-F1
#
_cell.length_a   1.000
_cell.length_b   1.000
_cell.length_c   1.000
_cell.angle_alpha   90.00
_cell.angle_beta   90.00
_cell.angle_gamma   90.00
#
_symmetry.space_group_name_H-M   'P 1'
#
loop_
_entity.id
_entity.type
_entity.pdbx_description
1 polymer ?
#
loop_
_entity_poly.entity_id
_entity_poly.type
_entity_poly.pdbx_seq_one_letter_code
_entity_poly.pdbx_strand_id
1 'polypeptide(L)'
;MRSLRALRWLPFAVMLCVAVLDVLAGPSLMFLPLLTLGPAFASLSGGVRRTSAVGAVALAICLFLASYNNLVLHWQNNLTVVSIAGVTLASMLAARLRLERERELASVRQVAEAAQRVLLRPVPRRAGDLQVALSYTSAAAEARIGGDLYEVVTTPHGVRLLIGDVQGKGLAAVETAAWVLGAFREAAYDEAELTDIGERLEVSLTRHLDDEQFVTATVAEVHAGEMTLVHFGHPPPLLIRPDGTCTTMDPPEQGLPLGLGTLDASAAKPHRIPFGEGDRILFVTDGVIEARNAAGEFYPLTDRAGFLTLPDPQAALDALRADLVEHAGGPLLDDAAMLLLHRRCS
;
A
#
# COMPACT_ATOMS: atom_id res chain seq x y z
N MET A 1 -12.78 -12.41 -7.62
CA MET A 1 -12.49 -13.06 -8.93
C MET A 1 -13.71 -13.32 -9.85
N ARG A 2 -14.95 -13.53 -9.34
CA ARG A 2 -16.13 -13.78 -10.21
C ARG A 2 -16.62 -12.54 -11.00
N SER A 3 -16.46 -11.33 -10.46
CA SER A 3 -16.89 -10.07 -11.10
C SER A 3 -16.13 -9.73 -12.39
N LEU A 4 -14.81 -9.96 -12.44
CA LEU A 4 -13.96 -9.68 -13.61
C LEU A 4 -14.27 -10.57 -14.82
N ARG A 5 -14.78 -11.80 -14.60
CA ARG A 5 -15.19 -12.68 -15.71
C ARG A 5 -16.53 -12.24 -16.31
N ALA A 6 -17.48 -11.82 -15.49
CA ALA A 6 -18.77 -11.32 -15.96
C ALA A 6 -18.60 -10.07 -16.85
N LEU A 7 -17.68 -9.17 -16.47
CA LEU A 7 -17.37 -7.96 -17.23
C LEU A 7 -16.81 -8.26 -18.64
N ARG A 8 -16.20 -9.44 -18.85
CA ARG A 8 -15.69 -9.83 -20.17
C ARG A 8 -16.78 -10.26 -21.14
N TRP A 9 -17.91 -10.77 -20.66
CA TRP A 9 -19.00 -11.20 -21.53
C TRP A 9 -20.04 -10.11 -21.79
N LEU A 10 -19.99 -9.03 -21.00
CA LEU A 10 -20.92 -7.91 -21.06
C LEU A 10 -21.11 -7.30 -22.46
N PRO A 11 -20.07 -7.03 -23.28
CA PRO A 11 -20.25 -6.50 -24.63
C PRO A 11 -21.10 -7.41 -25.52
N PHE A 12 -20.88 -8.73 -25.44
CA PHE A 12 -21.60 -9.71 -26.23
C PHE A 12 -23.05 -9.90 -25.73
N ALA A 13 -23.25 -9.90 -24.41
CA ALA A 13 -24.58 -9.98 -23.82
C ALA A 13 -25.47 -8.78 -24.22
N VAL A 14 -24.90 -7.56 -24.20
CA VAL A 14 -25.59 -6.35 -24.63
C VAL A 14 -25.96 -6.42 -26.13
N MET A 15 -25.01 -6.79 -26.99
CA MET A 15 -25.28 -6.93 -28.43
C MET A 15 -26.33 -8.01 -28.74
N LEU A 16 -26.30 -9.14 -28.03
CA LEU A 16 -27.30 -10.20 -28.18
C LEU A 16 -28.69 -9.71 -27.78
N CYS A 17 -28.80 -9.00 -26.65
CA CYS A 17 -30.07 -8.43 -26.19
C CYS A 17 -30.64 -7.45 -27.23
N VAL A 18 -29.80 -6.55 -27.77
CA VAL A 18 -30.18 -5.61 -28.82
C VAL A 18 -30.67 -6.34 -30.07
N ALA A 19 -29.97 -7.39 -30.51
CA ALA A 19 -30.38 -8.18 -31.68
C ALA A 19 -31.73 -8.88 -31.48
N VAL A 20 -31.99 -9.44 -30.29
CA VAL A 20 -33.28 -10.08 -29.98
C VAL A 20 -34.42 -9.07 -29.94
N LEU A 21 -34.20 -7.89 -29.34
CA LEU A 21 -35.19 -6.82 -29.29
C LEU A 21 -35.54 -6.29 -30.69
N ASP A 22 -34.56 -6.14 -31.57
CA ASP A 22 -34.78 -5.70 -32.96
C ASP A 22 -35.69 -6.69 -33.74
N VAL A 23 -35.46 -7.99 -33.58
CA VAL A 23 -36.27 -9.04 -34.23
C VAL A 23 -37.71 -9.07 -33.68
N LEU A 24 -37.88 -8.92 -32.36
CA LEU A 24 -39.20 -8.96 -31.72
C LEU A 24 -40.05 -7.71 -31.99
N ALA A 25 -39.42 -6.54 -32.07
CA ALA A 25 -40.11 -5.27 -32.26
C ALA A 25 -40.52 -5.02 -33.72
N GLY A 26 -39.87 -5.71 -34.67
CA GLY A 26 -40.13 -5.56 -36.09
C GLY A 26 -39.56 -4.26 -36.68
N PRO A 27 -39.68 -4.06 -38.00
CA PRO A 27 -38.99 -2.99 -38.73
C PRO A 27 -39.45 -1.56 -38.42
N SER A 28 -40.49 -1.38 -37.59
CA SER A 28 -41.03 -0.08 -37.19
C SER A 28 -40.29 0.56 -36.02
N LEU A 29 -39.54 -0.20 -35.22
CA LEU A 29 -38.74 0.30 -34.09
C LEU A 29 -37.25 0.03 -34.35
N MET A 30 -36.47 1.09 -34.55
CA MET A 30 -35.04 0.98 -34.87
C MET A 30 -34.17 0.84 -33.61
N PHE A 31 -33.72 -0.38 -33.30
CA PHE A 31 -32.77 -0.63 -32.20
C PHE A 31 -31.32 -0.80 -32.66
N LEU A 32 -31.06 -0.90 -33.98
CA LEU A 32 -29.73 -1.04 -34.59
C LEU A 32 -28.66 -0.06 -34.04
N PRO A 33 -28.93 1.24 -33.78
CA PRO A 33 -27.93 2.15 -33.20
C PRO A 33 -27.38 1.72 -31.84
N LEU A 34 -28.12 0.92 -31.07
CA LEU A 34 -27.68 0.41 -29.76
C LEU A 34 -26.56 -0.64 -29.87
N LEU A 35 -26.29 -1.20 -31.05
CA LEU A 35 -25.14 -2.08 -31.27
C LEU A 35 -23.80 -1.37 -31.03
N THR A 36 -23.76 -0.03 -31.08
CA THR A 36 -22.61 0.80 -30.70
C THR A 36 -22.17 0.62 -29.25
N LEU A 37 -23.07 0.16 -28.36
CA LEU A 37 -22.76 -0.12 -26.96
C LEU A 37 -21.73 -1.26 -26.82
N GLY A 38 -21.70 -2.21 -27.75
CA GLY A 38 -20.74 -3.32 -27.73
C GLY A 38 -19.29 -2.83 -27.71
N PRO A 39 -18.83 -2.08 -28.72
CA PRO A 39 -17.50 -1.49 -28.77
C PRO A 39 -17.19 -0.59 -27.56
N ALA A 40 -18.16 0.21 -27.11
CA ALA A 40 -18.01 1.06 -25.94
C ALA A 40 -17.69 0.24 -24.67
N PHE A 41 -18.47 -0.80 -24.35
CA PHE A 41 -18.20 -1.69 -23.21
C PHE A 41 -16.94 -2.55 -23.41
N ALA A 42 -16.62 -2.93 -24.65
CA ALA A 42 -15.40 -3.67 -24.94
C ALA A 42 -14.14 -2.85 -24.64
N SER A 43 -14.18 -1.54 -24.87
CA SER A 43 -13.09 -0.65 -24.51
C SER A 43 -12.82 -0.68 -22.99
N LEU A 44 -13.86 -0.69 -22.15
CA LEU A 44 -13.71 -0.63 -20.68
C LEU A 44 -12.96 -1.84 -20.08
N SER A 45 -13.11 -3.02 -20.68
CA SER A 45 -12.57 -4.27 -20.12
C SER A 45 -11.51 -4.94 -21.00
N GLY A 46 -11.10 -4.30 -22.10
CA GLY A 46 -10.27 -4.91 -23.13
C GLY A 46 -9.26 -3.95 -23.74
N GLY A 47 -8.27 -4.51 -24.42
CA GLY A 47 -7.36 -3.74 -25.25
C GLY A 47 -7.89 -3.52 -26.67
N VAL A 48 -7.16 -2.72 -27.43
CA VAL A 48 -7.47 -2.30 -28.81
C VAL A 48 -7.91 -3.45 -29.71
N ARG A 49 -7.20 -4.58 -29.67
CA ARG A 49 -7.50 -5.78 -30.49
C ARG A 49 -8.90 -6.33 -30.19
N ARG A 50 -9.29 -6.33 -28.92
CA ARG A 50 -10.58 -6.84 -28.46
C ARG A 50 -11.71 -5.88 -28.80
N THR A 51 -11.51 -4.59 -28.58
CA THR A 51 -12.47 -3.54 -28.98
C THR A 51 -12.72 -3.55 -30.48
N SER A 52 -11.67 -3.71 -31.28
CA SER A 52 -11.76 -3.86 -32.74
C SER A 52 -12.54 -5.12 -33.15
N ALA A 53 -12.26 -6.27 -32.53
CA ALA A 53 -13.00 -7.50 -32.79
C ALA A 53 -14.50 -7.38 -32.45
N VAL A 54 -14.83 -6.75 -31.32
CA VAL A 54 -16.23 -6.51 -30.92
C VAL A 54 -16.92 -5.53 -31.88
N GLY A 55 -16.23 -4.49 -32.34
CA GLY A 55 -16.75 -3.58 -33.37
C GLY A 55 -16.99 -4.27 -34.71
N ALA A 56 -16.12 -5.18 -35.13
CA ALA A 56 -16.33 -5.98 -36.33
C ALA A 56 -17.57 -6.89 -36.20
N VAL A 57 -17.78 -7.49 -35.02
CA VAL A 57 -19.00 -8.29 -34.73
C VAL A 57 -20.25 -7.42 -34.75
N ALA A 58 -20.22 -6.24 -34.13
CA ALA A 58 -21.33 -5.30 -34.14
C ALA A 58 -21.71 -4.87 -35.57
N LEU A 59 -20.70 -4.58 -36.41
CA LEU A 59 -20.90 -4.27 -37.83
C LEU A 59 -21.50 -5.46 -38.60
N ALA A 60 -21.01 -6.68 -38.37
CA ALA A 60 -21.54 -7.87 -39.03
C ALA A 60 -23.01 -8.14 -38.66
N ILE A 61 -23.36 -8.00 -37.38
CA ILE A 61 -24.75 -8.13 -36.90
C ILE A 61 -25.62 -7.04 -37.53
N CYS A 62 -25.13 -5.79 -37.57
CA CYS A 62 -25.85 -4.67 -38.17
C CYS A 62 -26.14 -4.92 -39.67
N LEU A 63 -25.15 -5.38 -40.44
CA LEU A 63 -25.31 -5.67 -41.86
C LEU A 63 -26.28 -6.84 -42.10
N PHE A 64 -26.22 -7.88 -41.26
CA PHE A 64 -27.13 -9.02 -41.34
C PHE A 64 -28.58 -8.62 -41.05
N LEU A 65 -28.83 -7.89 -39.96
CA LEU A 65 -30.18 -7.42 -39.61
C LEU A 65 -30.72 -6.40 -40.63
N ALA A 66 -29.86 -5.52 -41.15
CA ALA A 66 -30.24 -4.62 -42.24
C ALA A 66 -30.64 -5.37 -43.51
N SER A 67 -29.96 -6.47 -43.84
CA SER A 67 -30.34 -7.36 -44.95
C SER A 67 -31.67 -8.07 -44.71
N TYR A 68 -31.89 -8.57 -43.49
CA TYR A 68 -33.13 -9.25 -43.11
C TYR A 68 -34.35 -8.33 -43.18
N ASN A 69 -34.19 -7.07 -42.74
CA ASN A 69 -35.25 -6.06 -42.73
C ASN A 69 -35.38 -5.27 -44.05
N ASN A 70 -34.64 -5.63 -45.12
CA ASN A 70 -34.57 -4.91 -46.41
C ASN A 70 -34.14 -3.42 -46.31
N LEU A 71 -33.35 -3.08 -45.30
CA LEU A 71 -32.88 -1.71 -45.01
C LEU A 71 -31.50 -1.38 -45.63
N VAL A 72 -30.95 -2.28 -46.46
CA VAL A 72 -29.55 -2.27 -46.94
C VAL A 72 -29.14 -0.98 -47.70
N LEU A 73 -30.10 -0.19 -48.19
CA LEU A 73 -29.86 1.05 -48.95
C LEU A 73 -30.60 2.28 -48.41
N HIS A 74 -31.22 2.20 -47.24
CA HIS A 74 -31.86 3.35 -46.59
C HIS A 74 -30.81 4.24 -45.91
N TRP A 75 -30.96 5.57 -46.04
CA TRP A 75 -30.05 6.57 -45.45
C TRP A 75 -29.84 6.37 -43.94
N GLN A 76 -30.87 5.89 -43.23
CA GLN A 76 -30.86 5.57 -41.81
C GLN A 76 -29.90 4.41 -41.45
N ASN A 77 -29.80 3.38 -42.30
CA ASN A 77 -28.88 2.27 -42.09
C ASN A 77 -27.42 2.71 -42.34
N ASN A 78 -27.19 3.56 -43.36
CA ASN A 78 -25.87 4.12 -43.63
C ASN A 78 -25.35 4.95 -42.46
N LEU A 79 -26.20 5.76 -41.82
CA LEU A 79 -25.82 6.49 -40.61
C LEU A 79 -25.46 5.56 -39.45
N THR A 80 -26.19 4.46 -39.28
CA THR A 80 -25.93 3.49 -38.20
C THR A 80 -24.60 2.78 -38.39
N VAL A 81 -24.26 2.36 -39.61
CA VAL A 81 -22.95 1.77 -39.95
C VAL A 81 -21.83 2.78 -39.68
N VAL A 82 -22.00 4.04 -40.10
CA VAL A 82 -21.03 5.12 -39.82
C VAL A 82 -20.88 5.35 -38.31
N SER A 83 -21.98 5.35 -37.55
CA SER A 83 -21.94 5.47 -36.09
C SER A 83 -21.22 4.31 -35.42
N ILE A 84 -21.46 3.06 -35.82
CA ILE A 84 -20.74 1.89 -35.27
C ILE A 84 -19.25 1.97 -35.59
N ALA A 85 -18.89 2.32 -36.82
CA ALA A 85 -17.49 2.51 -37.20
C ALA A 85 -16.83 3.64 -36.38
N GLY A 86 -17.49 4.79 -36.26
CA GLY A 86 -17.02 5.94 -35.51
C GLY A 86 -16.86 5.66 -34.01
N VAL A 87 -17.86 5.04 -33.37
CA VAL A 87 -17.80 4.65 -31.96
C VAL A 87 -16.74 3.58 -31.73
N THR A 88 -16.57 2.62 -32.65
CA THR A 88 -15.49 1.63 -32.57
C THR A 88 -14.12 2.29 -32.60
N LEU A 89 -13.90 3.24 -33.52
CA LEU A 89 -12.64 3.97 -33.62
C LEU A 89 -12.36 4.80 -32.36
N ALA A 90 -13.35 5.54 -31.87
CA ALA A 90 -13.25 6.31 -30.62
C ALA A 90 -12.97 5.39 -29.41
N SER A 91 -13.65 4.26 -29.33
CA SER A 91 -13.46 3.24 -28.30
C SER A 91 -12.07 2.59 -28.36
N MET A 92 -11.52 2.39 -29.56
CA MET A 92 -10.15 1.92 -29.74
C MET A 92 -9.13 2.96 -29.28
N LEU A 93 -9.35 4.25 -29.56
CA LEU A 93 -8.49 5.33 -29.10
C LEU A 93 -8.53 5.47 -27.57
N ALA A 94 -9.73 5.43 -26.97
CA ALA A 94 -9.90 5.43 -25.52
C ALA A 94 -9.19 4.24 -24.86
N ALA A 95 -9.29 3.04 -25.45
CA ALA A 95 -8.57 1.86 -24.96
C ALA A 95 -7.05 1.99 -25.10
N ARG A 96 -6.53 2.66 -26.15
CA ARG A 96 -5.09 2.94 -26.29
C ARG A 96 -4.60 3.87 -25.18
N LEU A 97 -5.24 5.02 -25.04
CA LEU A 97 -4.85 6.03 -24.05
C LEU A 97 -4.94 5.47 -22.62
N ARG A 98 -5.96 4.65 -22.32
CA ARG A 98 -6.04 3.97 -21.02
C ARG A 98 -4.88 3.01 -20.81
N LEU A 99 -4.58 2.14 -21.78
CA LEU A 99 -3.48 1.19 -21.68
C LEU A 99 -2.11 1.88 -21.56
N GLU A 100 -1.92 3.02 -22.22
CA GLU A 100 -0.71 3.84 -22.09
C GLU A 100 -0.57 4.39 -20.68
N ARG A 101 -1.63 4.99 -20.12
CA ARG A 101 -1.64 5.45 -18.71
C ARG A 101 -1.41 4.31 -17.72
N GLU A 102 -2.07 3.17 -17.91
CA GLU A 102 -1.88 1.98 -17.06
C GLU A 102 -0.42 1.51 -17.08
N ARG A 103 0.25 1.54 -18.24
CA ARG A 103 1.67 1.18 -18.36
C ARG A 103 2.59 2.21 -17.73
N GLU A 104 2.32 3.49 -17.92
CA GLU A 104 3.08 4.57 -17.29
C GLU A 104 3.02 4.47 -15.77
N LEU A 105 1.81 4.31 -15.21
CA LEU A 105 1.61 4.08 -13.78
C LEU A 105 2.33 2.83 -13.29
N ALA A 106 2.27 1.72 -14.04
CA ALA A 106 2.99 0.51 -13.69
C ALA A 106 4.52 0.71 -13.70
N SER A 107 5.05 1.49 -14.66
CA SER A 107 6.48 1.81 -14.75
C SER A 107 6.93 2.67 -13.58
N VAL A 108 6.19 3.74 -13.26
CA VAL A 108 6.48 4.60 -12.10
C VAL A 108 6.46 3.76 -10.82
N ARG A 109 5.51 2.84 -10.70
CA ARG A 109 5.44 1.95 -9.53
C ARG A 109 6.66 1.05 -9.39
N GLN A 110 7.09 0.42 -10.48
CA GLN A 110 8.29 -0.43 -10.48
C GLN A 110 9.55 0.35 -10.09
N VAL A 111 9.69 1.60 -10.57
CA VAL A 111 10.81 2.47 -10.20
C VAL A 111 10.78 2.81 -8.71
N ALA A 112 9.60 3.18 -8.19
CA ALA A 112 9.45 3.52 -6.78
C ALA A 112 9.68 2.30 -5.86
N GLU A 113 9.21 1.11 -6.21
CA GLU A 113 9.53 -0.12 -5.46
C GLU A 113 11.04 -0.41 -5.47
N ALA A 114 11.71 -0.21 -6.61
CA ALA A 114 13.16 -0.38 -6.69
C ALA A 114 13.90 0.66 -5.84
N ALA A 115 13.46 1.92 -5.86
CA ALA A 115 14.02 2.99 -5.03
C ALA A 115 13.83 2.70 -3.54
N GLN A 116 12.63 2.27 -3.12
CA GLN A 116 12.34 1.91 -1.73
C GLN A 116 13.23 0.74 -1.26
N ARG A 117 13.42 -0.29 -2.08
CA ARG A 117 14.33 -1.41 -1.75
C ARG A 117 15.80 -1.00 -1.62
N VAL A 118 16.24 0.02 -2.36
CA VAL A 118 17.59 0.57 -2.23
C VAL A 118 17.70 1.44 -0.97
N LEU A 119 16.63 2.14 -0.62
CA LEU A 119 16.56 3.02 0.53
C LEU A 119 16.53 2.24 1.85
N LEU A 120 15.70 1.21 1.94
CA LEU A 120 15.56 0.33 3.11
C LEU A 120 16.69 -0.70 3.10
N ARG A 121 17.73 -0.43 3.91
CA ARG A 121 18.86 -1.33 4.04
C ARG A 121 18.44 -2.58 4.83
N PRO A 122 19.01 -3.75 4.51
CA PRO A 122 18.83 -4.93 5.36
C PRO A 122 19.29 -4.62 6.78
N VAL A 123 18.40 -4.81 7.76
CA VAL A 123 18.79 -4.63 9.16
C VAL A 123 19.82 -5.70 9.58
N PRO A 124 20.83 -5.35 10.38
CA PRO A 124 21.81 -6.31 10.85
C PRO A 124 21.14 -7.30 11.79
N ARG A 125 21.38 -8.61 11.64
CA ARG A 125 20.82 -9.64 12.56
C ARG A 125 21.27 -9.47 14.01
N ARG A 126 22.36 -8.73 14.23
CA ARG A 126 22.90 -8.37 15.53
C ARG A 126 23.39 -6.92 15.51
N ALA A 127 23.03 -6.17 16.54
CA ALA A 127 23.51 -4.81 16.77
C ALA A 127 23.89 -4.72 18.25
N GLY A 128 25.17 -4.50 18.56
CA GLY A 128 25.66 -4.59 19.94
C GLY A 128 25.34 -5.94 20.60
N ASP A 129 24.68 -5.89 21.76
CA ASP A 129 24.20 -7.03 22.55
C ASP A 129 22.79 -7.52 22.15
N LEU A 130 22.21 -6.95 21.10
CA LEU A 130 20.86 -7.24 20.64
C LEU A 130 20.84 -8.21 19.46
N GLN A 131 19.86 -9.12 19.48
CA GLN A 131 19.38 -9.79 18.28
C GLN A 131 18.27 -8.95 17.66
N VAL A 132 18.30 -8.83 16.34
CA VAL A 132 17.34 -8.03 15.57
C VAL A 132 16.69 -8.93 14.53
N ALA A 133 15.37 -8.90 14.49
CA ALA A 133 14.58 -9.52 13.42
C ALA A 133 13.64 -8.48 12.81
N LEU A 134 13.41 -8.62 11.51
CA LEU A 134 12.54 -7.75 10.75
C LEU A 134 11.64 -8.60 9.86
N SER A 135 10.38 -8.25 9.82
CA SER A 135 9.40 -8.78 8.88
C SER A 135 8.68 -7.63 8.22
N TYR A 136 8.83 -7.50 6.91
CA TYR A 136 8.12 -6.53 6.08
C TYR A 136 7.21 -7.26 5.10
N THR A 137 5.93 -6.91 5.11
CA THR A 137 4.92 -7.45 4.19
C THR A 137 4.30 -6.32 3.40
N SER A 138 4.43 -6.37 2.08
CA SER A 138 3.82 -5.37 1.21
C SER A 138 2.39 -5.74 0.81
N ALA A 139 1.51 -4.74 0.72
CA ALA A 139 0.10 -4.92 0.37
C ALA A 139 -0.08 -5.46 -1.06
N ALA A 140 -0.77 -6.60 -1.22
CA ALA A 140 -0.89 -7.27 -2.53
C ALA A 140 -2.01 -6.69 -3.43
N ALA A 141 -2.81 -5.74 -2.94
CA ALA A 141 -3.90 -5.15 -3.72
C ALA A 141 -3.37 -3.96 -4.56
N GLU A 142 -2.91 -4.27 -5.78
CA GLU A 142 -2.65 -3.31 -6.87
C GLU A 142 -1.40 -2.41 -6.75
N ALA A 143 -0.34 -2.86 -6.07
CA ALA A 143 1.00 -2.24 -6.07
C ALA A 143 0.98 -0.78 -5.57
N ARG A 144 0.66 -0.63 -4.28
CA ARG A 144 0.94 0.62 -3.55
C ARG A 144 2.34 0.47 -2.96
N ILE A 145 3.16 1.51 -3.12
CA ILE A 145 4.47 1.58 -2.49
C ILE A 145 4.27 2.17 -1.11
N GLY A 146 4.75 1.46 -0.09
CA GLY A 146 4.53 1.82 1.31
C GLY A 146 5.31 3.02 1.78
N GLY A 147 4.72 3.68 2.79
CA GLY A 147 5.36 4.72 3.58
C GLY A 147 6.22 4.17 4.72
N ASP A 148 6.10 2.86 5.04
CA ASP A 148 6.88 2.21 6.07
C ASP A 148 8.40 2.43 5.90
N LEU A 149 9.03 2.91 6.96
CA LEU A 149 10.47 3.10 7.06
C LEU A 149 11.02 2.50 8.34
N TYR A 150 12.22 1.96 8.27
CA TYR A 150 12.94 1.44 9.43
C TYR A 150 14.45 1.52 9.22
N GLU A 151 15.19 1.65 10.32
CA GLU A 151 16.64 1.62 10.33
C GLU A 151 17.15 1.15 11.70
N VAL A 152 18.27 0.43 11.71
CA VAL A 152 18.95 0.03 12.96
C VAL A 152 20.45 0.25 12.79
N VAL A 153 21.03 1.08 13.64
CA VAL A 153 22.44 1.46 13.61
C VAL A 153 23.09 1.25 14.97
N THR A 154 24.34 0.79 14.97
CA THR A 154 25.18 0.74 16.18
C THR A 154 26.07 1.97 16.19
N THR A 155 25.96 2.79 17.22
CA THR A 155 26.61 4.10 17.33
C THR A 155 27.44 4.16 18.62
N PRO A 156 28.27 5.19 18.83
CA PRO A 156 28.98 5.39 20.10
C PRO A 156 28.06 5.52 21.31
N HIS A 157 26.79 5.88 21.10
CA HIS A 157 25.78 6.06 22.15
C HIS A 157 25.01 4.78 22.48
N GLY A 158 25.15 3.73 21.67
CA GLY A 158 24.41 2.48 21.84
C GLY A 158 23.81 2.00 20.54
N VAL A 159 22.79 1.14 20.62
CA VAL A 159 22.02 0.73 19.44
C VAL A 159 20.86 1.69 19.27
N ARG A 160 20.81 2.40 18.16
CA ARG A 160 19.71 3.31 17.81
C ARG A 160 18.88 2.73 16.69
N LEU A 161 17.57 2.95 16.75
CA LEU A 161 16.64 2.55 15.72
C LEU A 161 15.63 3.65 15.42
N LEU A 162 15.11 3.57 14.21
CA LEU A 162 13.97 4.34 13.75
C LEU A 162 12.99 3.36 13.13
N ILE A 163 11.71 3.53 13.40
CA ILE A 163 10.62 2.90 12.67
C ILE A 163 9.48 3.90 12.55
N GLY A 164 8.81 3.91 11.40
CA GLY A 164 7.76 4.87 11.15
C GLY A 164 6.97 4.54 9.89
N ASP A 165 5.94 5.34 9.66
CA ASP A 165 5.17 5.33 8.43
C ASP A 165 4.96 6.77 7.92
N VAL A 166 5.19 6.96 6.63
CA VAL A 166 4.97 8.22 5.93
C VAL A 166 3.51 8.30 5.49
N GLN A 167 2.84 9.38 5.86
CA GLN A 167 1.50 9.65 5.37
C GLN A 167 1.49 9.78 3.84
N GLY A 168 0.63 8.99 3.20
CA GLY A 168 0.52 8.96 1.74
C GLY A 168 1.16 7.70 1.17
N LYS A 169 1.21 7.62 -0.16
CA LYS A 169 1.67 6.39 -0.87
C LYS A 169 2.38 6.76 -2.15
N GLY A 170 3.15 5.83 -2.69
CA GLY A 170 3.80 6.01 -3.99
C GLY A 170 5.15 6.73 -3.88
N LEU A 171 5.58 7.35 -4.99
CA LEU A 171 6.93 7.90 -5.08
C LEU A 171 7.18 9.07 -4.10
N ALA A 172 6.17 9.90 -3.83
CA ALA A 172 6.28 10.99 -2.86
C ALA A 172 6.57 10.45 -1.44
N ALA A 173 5.92 9.36 -1.04
CA ALA A 173 6.19 8.74 0.26
C ALA A 173 7.62 8.17 0.35
N VAL A 174 8.14 7.58 -0.74
CA VAL A 174 9.52 7.10 -0.82
C VAL A 174 10.53 8.24 -0.69
N GLU A 175 10.24 9.38 -1.31
CA GLU A 175 11.11 10.56 -1.23
C GLU A 175 11.16 11.12 0.20
N THR A 176 10.01 11.27 0.86
CA THR A 176 9.92 11.69 2.26
C THR A 176 10.63 10.70 3.19
N ALA A 177 10.43 9.39 3.01
CA ALA A 177 11.17 8.36 3.73
C ALA A 177 12.68 8.49 3.54
N ALA A 178 13.14 8.89 2.34
CA ALA A 178 14.56 9.08 2.05
C ALA A 178 15.16 10.25 2.83
N TRP A 179 14.42 11.36 2.97
CA TRP A 179 14.85 12.50 3.79
C TRP A 179 14.96 12.14 5.27
N VAL A 180 13.96 11.44 5.80
CA VAL A 180 13.96 11.00 7.21
C VAL A 180 15.11 10.02 7.47
N LEU A 181 15.24 8.98 6.65
CA LEU A 181 16.30 7.98 6.81
C LEU A 181 17.70 8.60 6.61
N GLY A 182 17.84 9.53 5.67
CA GLY A 182 19.09 10.27 5.45
C GLY A 182 19.49 11.08 6.68
N ALA A 183 18.57 11.88 7.22
CA ALA A 183 18.80 12.68 8.42
C ALA A 183 19.05 11.82 9.66
N PHE A 184 18.30 10.72 9.83
CA PHE A 184 18.49 9.79 10.94
C PHE A 184 19.89 9.15 10.90
N ARG A 185 20.35 8.73 9.71
CA ARG A 185 21.67 8.07 9.55
C ARG A 185 22.83 8.99 9.91
N GLU A 186 22.71 10.29 9.73
CA GLU A 186 23.70 11.27 10.17
C GLU A 186 23.55 11.54 11.68
N ALA A 187 22.37 12.01 12.09
CA ALA A 187 22.11 12.43 13.47
C ALA A 187 22.31 11.32 14.50
N ALA A 188 22.07 10.05 14.13
CA ALA A 188 22.28 8.92 15.02
C ALA A 188 23.75 8.75 15.44
N TYR A 189 24.73 9.26 14.69
CA TYR A 189 26.14 9.23 15.10
C TYR A 189 26.59 10.52 15.76
N ASP A 190 26.04 11.67 15.33
CA ASP A 190 26.53 12.98 15.72
C ASP A 190 25.87 13.52 16.99
N GLU A 191 24.59 13.24 17.21
CA GLU A 191 23.82 13.81 18.31
C GLU A 191 23.85 12.91 19.55
N ALA A 192 24.01 13.49 20.74
CA ALA A 192 24.09 12.73 21.98
C ALA A 192 22.72 12.28 22.49
N GLU A 193 21.67 13.11 22.33
CA GLU A 193 20.33 12.83 22.84
C GLU A 193 19.34 12.50 21.72
N LEU A 194 18.35 11.64 22.00
CA LEU A 194 17.32 11.28 21.03
C LEU A 194 16.39 12.43 20.64
N THR A 195 16.21 13.41 21.54
CA THR A 195 15.45 14.64 21.27
C THR A 195 16.11 15.44 20.16
N ASP A 196 17.44 15.58 20.20
CA ASP A 196 18.21 16.30 19.17
C ASP A 196 18.11 15.60 17.81
N ILE A 197 18.09 14.26 17.80
CA ILE A 197 17.79 13.49 16.57
C ILE A 197 16.42 13.87 16.04
N GLY A 198 15.40 13.88 16.90
CA GLY A 198 14.03 14.31 16.55
C GLY A 198 13.99 15.69 15.89
N GLU A 199 14.68 16.66 16.47
CA GLU A 199 14.80 18.01 15.92
C GLU A 199 15.49 18.03 14.54
N ARG A 200 16.54 17.22 14.36
CA ARG A 200 17.20 17.07 13.04
C ARG A 200 16.27 16.47 11.99
N LEU A 201 15.45 15.48 12.37
CA LEU A 201 14.44 14.91 11.47
C LEU A 201 13.40 15.96 11.08
N GLU A 202 12.88 16.72 12.05
CA GLU A 202 11.92 17.80 11.82
C GLU A 202 12.49 18.89 10.89
N VAL A 203 13.71 19.34 11.15
CA VAL A 203 14.39 20.33 10.31
C VAL A 203 14.61 19.78 8.90
N SER A 204 14.96 18.50 8.76
CA SER A 204 15.10 17.85 7.45
C SER A 204 13.78 17.87 6.67
N LEU A 205 12.69 17.51 7.34
CA LEU A 205 11.35 17.49 6.74
C LEU A 205 10.84 18.89 6.40
N THR A 206 10.99 19.87 7.30
CA THR A 206 10.54 21.27 7.09
C THR A 206 11.18 21.92 5.85
N ARG A 207 12.38 21.47 5.44
CA ARG A 207 13.06 21.98 4.24
C ARG A 207 12.47 21.45 2.94
N HIS A 208 11.75 20.33 2.99
CA HIS A 208 11.39 19.57 1.79
C HIS A 208 9.89 19.21 1.71
N LEU A 209 9.15 19.22 2.82
CA LEU A 209 7.73 18.96 2.85
C LEU A 209 6.92 20.20 2.46
N ASP A 210 5.82 19.96 1.73
CA ASP A 210 4.68 20.87 1.67
C ASP A 210 3.80 20.70 2.93
N ASP A 211 3.00 21.70 3.30
CA ASP A 211 2.23 21.78 4.57
C ASP A 211 1.24 20.62 4.88
N GLU A 212 1.08 19.63 3.99
CA GLU A 212 0.08 18.55 4.11
C GLU A 212 0.65 17.14 4.35
N GLN A 213 1.97 16.96 4.41
CA GLN A 213 2.60 15.64 4.64
C GLN A 213 3.18 15.53 6.06
N PHE A 214 3.07 14.35 6.67
CA PHE A 214 3.71 14.06 7.95
C PHE A 214 4.23 12.62 8.01
N VAL A 215 5.08 12.35 8.99
CA VAL A 215 5.63 11.02 9.25
C VAL A 215 5.38 10.64 10.70
N THR A 216 4.67 9.53 10.91
CA THR A 216 4.63 8.94 12.25
C THR A 216 5.91 8.16 12.48
N ALA A 217 6.59 8.37 13.60
CA ALA A 217 7.82 7.64 13.89
C ALA A 217 8.00 7.34 15.39
N THR A 218 8.76 6.30 15.68
CA THR A 218 9.39 6.07 16.98
C THR A 218 10.90 5.97 16.77
N VAL A 219 11.64 6.78 17.53
CA VAL A 219 13.10 6.66 17.63
C VAL A 219 13.41 6.02 18.96
N ALA A 220 14.30 5.02 18.96
CA ALA A 220 14.75 4.39 20.19
C ALA A 220 16.27 4.29 20.28
N GLU A 221 16.78 4.27 21.51
CA GLU A 221 18.17 4.02 21.86
C GLU A 221 18.21 2.95 22.94
N VAL A 222 19.06 1.94 22.76
CA VAL A 222 19.39 0.96 23.79
C VAL A 222 20.82 1.19 24.25
N HIS A 223 20.95 1.47 25.54
CA HIS A 223 22.23 1.67 26.19
C HIS A 223 22.21 1.15 27.63
N ALA A 224 23.24 0.40 28.01
CA ALA A 224 23.58 0.08 29.40
C ALA A 224 22.48 -0.50 30.33
N GLY A 225 21.43 -1.17 29.84
CA GLY A 225 20.35 -1.62 30.75
C GLY A 225 18.98 -1.07 30.40
N GLU A 226 18.97 0.01 29.64
CA GLU A 226 17.80 0.84 29.45
C GLU A 226 17.52 1.04 27.96
N MET A 227 16.25 1.24 27.66
CA MET A 227 15.79 1.73 26.37
C MET A 227 15.16 3.09 26.55
N THR A 228 15.60 4.06 25.77
CA THR A 228 14.96 5.38 25.66
C THR A 228 14.17 5.43 24.36
N LEU A 229 12.92 5.89 24.44
CA LEU A 229 11.99 6.03 23.32
C LEU A 229 11.60 7.49 23.15
N VAL A 230 11.48 7.95 21.91
CA VAL A 230 10.83 9.23 21.58
C VAL A 230 9.76 8.94 20.53
N HIS A 231 8.53 9.35 20.83
CA HIS A 231 7.35 9.04 20.03
C HIS A 231 6.89 10.28 19.26
N PHE A 232 6.78 10.14 17.94
CA PHE A 232 6.25 11.12 17.01
C PHE A 232 4.95 10.58 16.39
N GLY A 233 3.90 10.44 17.22
CA GLY A 233 2.58 9.96 16.79
C GLY A 233 2.48 8.50 16.30
N HIS A 234 3.54 7.69 16.44
CA HIS A 234 3.56 6.30 15.98
C HIS A 234 3.03 5.32 17.04
N PRO A 235 2.51 4.14 16.64
CA PRO A 235 2.05 3.13 17.58
C PRO A 235 3.10 2.77 18.65
N PRO A 236 2.71 2.69 19.93
CA PRO A 236 3.63 2.35 21.00
C PRO A 236 4.11 0.89 20.86
N PRO A 237 5.40 0.62 21.14
CA PRO A 237 5.92 -0.73 21.01
C PRO A 237 5.45 -1.63 22.17
N LEU A 238 5.46 -2.94 21.92
CA LEU A 238 5.13 -3.95 22.92
C LEU A 238 6.40 -4.49 23.57
N LEU A 239 6.53 -4.34 24.88
CA LEU A 239 7.60 -4.94 25.68
C LEU A 239 7.15 -6.31 26.20
N ILE A 240 7.97 -7.32 25.95
CA ILE A 240 7.76 -8.71 26.36
C ILE A 240 8.89 -9.11 27.30
N ARG A 241 8.53 -9.41 28.54
CA ARG A 241 9.45 -9.86 29.58
C ARG A 241 9.76 -11.36 29.43
N PRO A 242 10.85 -11.87 30.03
CA PRO A 242 11.20 -13.29 30.00
C PRO A 242 10.12 -14.24 30.55
N ASP A 243 9.28 -13.75 31.46
CA ASP A 243 8.16 -14.50 32.04
C ASP A 243 6.92 -14.55 31.12
N GLY A 244 6.99 -13.91 29.95
CA GLY A 244 5.90 -13.81 28.98
C GLY A 244 4.95 -12.64 29.23
N THR A 245 5.17 -11.83 30.26
CA THR A 245 4.39 -10.61 30.49
C THR A 245 4.57 -9.64 29.33
N CYS A 246 3.46 -9.24 28.70
CA CYS A 246 3.44 -8.29 27.60
C CYS A 246 2.77 -6.98 28.04
N THR A 247 3.45 -5.86 27.80
CA THR A 247 2.95 -4.52 28.15
C THR A 247 3.19 -3.57 26.99
N THR A 248 2.20 -2.74 26.68
CA THR A 248 2.34 -1.63 25.74
C THR A 248 3.14 -0.50 26.37
N MET A 249 4.18 -0.02 25.70
CA MET A 249 5.01 1.10 26.18
C MET A 249 4.41 2.43 25.71
N ASP A 250 3.24 2.77 26.23
CA ASP A 250 2.58 4.04 25.93
C ASP A 250 3.45 5.22 26.38
N PRO A 251 3.62 6.25 25.54
CA PRO A 251 4.37 7.43 25.94
C PRO A 251 3.63 8.20 27.05
N PRO A 252 4.35 8.84 27.99
CA PRO A 252 3.74 9.67 29.02
C PRO A 252 3.00 10.88 28.43
N GLU A 253 3.48 11.41 27.31
CA GLU A 253 2.85 12.47 26.52
C GLU A 253 3.01 12.11 25.02
N GLN A 254 1.94 12.20 24.25
CA GLN A 254 2.02 11.92 22.81
C GLN A 254 2.67 13.11 22.10
N GLY A 255 3.83 12.88 21.47
CA GLY A 255 4.43 13.83 20.54
C GLY A 255 3.66 13.86 19.23
N LEU A 256 3.66 15.03 18.57
CA LEU A 256 3.10 15.16 17.22
C LEU A 256 3.92 14.33 16.21
N PRO A 257 3.29 13.86 15.12
CA PRO A 257 4.02 13.33 13.97
C PRO A 257 5.06 14.32 13.46
N LEU A 258 6.16 13.80 12.93
CA LEU A 258 7.20 14.60 12.31
C LEU A 258 6.63 15.36 11.10
N GLY A 259 7.03 16.61 10.92
CA GLY A 259 6.50 17.53 9.90
C GLY A 259 5.35 18.39 10.42
N LEU A 260 4.81 18.11 11.61
CA LEU A 260 3.73 18.88 12.24
C LEU A 260 4.20 19.68 13.46
N GLY A 261 5.51 19.72 13.76
CA GLY A 261 6.07 20.43 14.91
C GLY A 261 5.83 21.95 14.94
N THR A 262 5.33 22.57 13.87
CA THR A 262 4.91 23.99 13.87
C THR A 262 3.55 24.21 14.53
N LEU A 263 2.74 23.15 14.70
CA LEU A 263 1.40 23.21 15.29
C LEU A 263 1.44 23.20 16.83
N ASP A 264 2.49 22.62 17.41
CA ASP A 264 2.75 22.63 18.85
C ASP A 264 4.25 22.75 19.11
N ALA A 265 4.63 23.74 19.91
CA ALA A 265 6.02 23.97 20.31
C ALA A 265 6.52 22.98 21.37
N SER A 266 5.65 22.10 21.89
CA SER A 266 6.06 21.07 22.85
C SER A 266 6.83 19.94 22.14
N ALA A 267 8.14 19.90 22.36
CA ALA A 267 8.98 18.82 21.85
C ALA A 267 8.58 17.45 22.44
N ALA A 268 8.66 16.41 21.62
CA ALA A 268 8.43 15.04 22.05
C ALA A 268 9.41 14.65 23.17
N LYS A 269 8.88 14.13 24.29
CA LYS A 269 9.69 13.83 25.47
C LYS A 269 10.26 12.42 25.44
N PRO A 270 11.52 12.21 25.90
CA PRO A 270 12.08 10.88 26.10
C PRO A 270 11.30 10.07 27.15
N HIS A 271 10.96 8.85 26.80
CA HIS A 271 10.38 7.83 27.66
C HIS A 271 11.42 6.73 27.91
N ARG A 272 11.93 6.66 29.15
CA ARG A 272 12.95 5.67 29.54
C ARG A 272 12.30 4.46 30.19
N ILE A 273 12.67 3.27 29.73
CA ILE A 273 12.17 1.99 30.26
C ILE A 273 13.33 1.03 30.57
N PRO A 274 13.21 0.21 31.62
CA PRO A 274 14.16 -0.88 31.86
C PRO A 274 14.07 -1.93 30.75
N PHE A 275 15.20 -2.24 30.13
CA PHE A 275 15.33 -3.21 29.05
C PHE A 275 16.51 -4.14 29.32
N GLY A 276 16.31 -5.07 30.24
CA GLY A 276 17.30 -6.01 30.75
C GLY A 276 17.47 -7.26 29.89
N GLU A 277 18.30 -8.18 30.37
CA GLU A 277 18.57 -9.45 29.70
C GLU A 277 17.30 -10.31 29.55
N GLY A 278 17.14 -10.91 28.38
CA GLY A 278 15.97 -11.72 28.02
C GLY A 278 14.74 -10.91 27.62
N ASP A 279 14.72 -9.59 27.85
CA ASP A 279 13.64 -8.73 27.39
C ASP A 279 13.60 -8.66 25.87
N ARG A 280 12.39 -8.50 25.35
CA ARG A 280 12.10 -8.33 23.94
C ARG A 280 11.20 -7.15 23.75
N ILE A 281 11.37 -6.43 22.65
CA ILE A 281 10.45 -5.34 22.30
C ILE A 281 10.11 -5.39 20.82
N LEU A 282 8.81 -5.32 20.52
CA LEU A 282 8.27 -5.33 19.18
C LEU A 282 7.80 -3.92 18.82
N PHE A 283 8.36 -3.39 17.75
CA PHE A 283 7.85 -2.20 17.06
C PHE A 283 7.06 -2.63 15.83
N VAL A 284 5.95 -1.95 15.56
CA VAL A 284 5.06 -2.25 14.43
C VAL A 284 4.60 -0.95 13.78
N THR A 285 4.36 -1.00 12.48
CA THR A 285 3.62 0.05 11.77
C THR A 285 2.12 -0.19 11.87
N ASP A 286 1.34 0.80 11.46
CA ASP A 286 -0.13 0.79 11.54
C ASP A 286 -0.75 -0.38 10.76
N GLY A 287 -0.18 -0.79 9.63
CA GLY A 287 -0.68 -1.92 8.85
C GLY A 287 -0.73 -3.26 9.59
N VAL A 288 -0.04 -3.40 10.73
CA VAL A 288 -0.19 -4.55 11.63
C VAL A 288 -1.43 -4.39 12.52
N ILE A 289 -1.53 -3.28 13.24
CA ILE A 289 -2.60 -3.05 14.24
C ILE A 289 -3.95 -2.72 13.58
N GLU A 290 -3.92 -2.12 12.39
CA GLU A 290 -5.10 -1.75 11.62
C GLU A 290 -5.60 -2.88 10.71
N ALA A 291 -4.86 -4.00 10.61
CA ALA A 291 -5.30 -5.16 9.85
C ALA A 291 -6.65 -5.68 10.38
N ARG A 292 -7.60 -5.93 9.47
CA ARG A 292 -8.98 -6.30 9.84
C ARG A 292 -9.36 -7.66 9.30
N ASN A 293 -10.09 -8.42 10.11
CA ASN A 293 -10.75 -9.64 9.66
C ASN A 293 -12.00 -9.34 8.81
N ALA A 294 -12.66 -10.39 8.32
CA ALA A 294 -13.89 -10.26 7.53
C ALA A 294 -15.06 -9.60 8.28
N ALA A 295 -15.04 -9.59 9.61
CA ALA A 295 -16.01 -8.90 10.46
C ALA A 295 -15.65 -7.41 10.71
N GLY A 296 -14.48 -6.96 10.24
CA GLY A 296 -13.97 -5.60 10.42
C GLY A 296 -13.25 -5.36 11.75
N GLU A 297 -12.93 -6.42 12.49
CA GLU A 297 -12.24 -6.33 13.78
C GLU A 297 -10.74 -6.23 13.59
N PHE A 298 -10.11 -5.30 14.31
CA PHE A 298 -8.67 -5.09 14.31
C PHE A 298 -7.89 -6.31 14.82
N TYR A 299 -6.63 -6.41 14.41
CA TYR A 299 -5.75 -7.49 14.83
C TYR A 299 -5.41 -7.36 16.32
N PRO A 300 -5.70 -8.37 17.16
CA PRO A 300 -5.49 -8.28 18.61
C PRO A 300 -4.03 -8.56 18.97
N LEU A 301 -3.12 -7.65 18.58
CA LEU A 301 -1.67 -7.86 18.67
C LEU A 301 -1.19 -8.28 20.08
N THR A 302 -1.71 -7.63 21.12
CA THR A 302 -1.34 -7.92 22.52
C THR A 302 -1.75 -9.34 22.94
N ASP A 303 -2.89 -9.84 22.47
CA ASP A 303 -3.35 -11.20 22.76
C ASP A 303 -2.52 -12.27 22.02
N ARG A 304 -1.79 -11.85 20.98
CA ARG A 304 -0.90 -12.70 20.17
C ARG A 304 0.57 -12.61 20.59
N ALA A 305 0.88 -11.89 21.67
CA ALA A 305 2.24 -11.72 22.17
C ALA A 305 2.96 -13.04 22.51
N GLY A 306 2.23 -14.13 22.73
CA GLY A 306 2.80 -15.47 22.93
C GLY A 306 3.69 -15.96 21.78
N PHE A 307 3.49 -15.50 20.53
CA PHE A 307 4.41 -15.82 19.44
C PHE A 307 5.79 -15.18 19.63
N LEU A 308 5.85 -14.05 20.32
CA LEU A 308 7.06 -13.26 20.54
C LEU A 308 8.00 -13.88 21.57
N THR A 309 7.56 -14.93 22.29
CA THR A 309 8.40 -15.67 23.24
C THR A 309 9.19 -16.80 22.57
N LEU A 310 9.00 -17.07 21.27
CA LEU A 310 9.76 -18.10 20.54
C LEU A 310 11.27 -17.81 20.58
N PRO A 311 12.15 -18.81 20.78
CA PRO A 311 13.57 -18.57 21.04
C PRO A 311 14.28 -17.75 19.97
N ASP A 312 13.98 -18.03 18.69
CA ASP A 312 14.53 -17.29 17.56
C ASP A 312 13.62 -16.10 17.20
N PRO A 313 14.14 -14.85 17.24
CA PRO A 313 13.34 -13.66 16.94
C PRO A 313 12.77 -13.65 15.52
N GLN A 314 13.46 -14.23 14.54
CA GLN A 314 12.93 -14.28 13.17
C GLN A 314 11.76 -15.25 13.06
N ALA A 315 11.88 -16.45 13.64
CA ALA A 315 10.78 -17.40 13.73
C ALA A 315 9.56 -16.83 14.48
N ALA A 316 9.79 -16.01 15.51
CA ALA A 316 8.72 -15.29 16.22
C ALA A 316 7.94 -14.36 15.29
N LEU A 317 8.63 -13.54 14.50
CA LEU A 317 7.99 -12.65 13.53
C LEU A 317 7.32 -13.40 12.38
N ASP A 318 7.90 -14.50 11.91
CA ASP A 318 7.28 -15.34 10.87
C ASP A 318 5.98 -15.98 11.33
N ALA A 319 5.93 -16.46 12.58
CA ALA A 319 4.70 -17.00 13.18
C ALA A 319 3.63 -15.91 13.34
N LEU A 320 4.01 -14.73 13.85
CA LEU A 320 3.10 -13.61 14.02
C LEU A 320 2.55 -13.12 12.66
N ARG A 321 3.41 -13.03 11.64
CA ARG A 321 3.00 -12.66 10.27
C ARG A 321 2.00 -13.67 9.69
N ALA A 322 2.21 -14.96 9.91
CA ALA A 322 1.30 -15.98 9.42
C ALA A 322 -0.09 -15.83 10.06
N ASP A 323 -0.14 -15.61 11.38
CA ASP A 323 -1.39 -15.36 12.11
C ASP A 323 -2.08 -14.05 11.66
N LEU A 324 -1.31 -12.99 11.41
CA LEU A 324 -1.81 -11.72 10.89
C LEU A 324 -2.50 -11.89 9.51
N VAL A 325 -1.85 -12.61 8.58
CA VAL A 325 -2.40 -12.89 7.24
C VAL A 325 -3.64 -13.78 7.32
N GLU A 326 -3.64 -14.75 8.24
CA GLU A 326 -4.80 -15.60 8.49
C GLU A 326 -5.98 -14.79 9.05
N HIS A 327 -5.74 -13.93 10.04
CA HIS A 327 -6.75 -13.03 10.61
C HIS A 327 -7.37 -12.12 9.55
N ALA A 328 -6.55 -11.55 8.67
CA ALA A 328 -7.01 -10.70 7.58
C ALA A 328 -7.82 -11.46 6.49
N GLY A 329 -7.77 -12.79 6.48
CA GLY A 329 -8.46 -13.63 5.49
C GLY A 329 -7.86 -13.52 4.08
N GLY A 330 -6.59 -13.10 3.97
CA GLY A 330 -5.93 -12.82 2.69
C GLY A 330 -4.74 -11.89 2.82
N PRO A 331 -4.21 -11.39 1.69
CA PRO A 331 -3.11 -10.43 1.72
C PRO A 331 -3.55 -9.13 2.40
N LEU A 332 -2.59 -8.47 3.07
CA LEU A 332 -2.82 -7.20 3.75
C LEU A 332 -3.21 -6.09 2.78
N LEU A 333 -4.05 -5.17 3.28
CA LEU A 333 -4.52 -4.00 2.54
C LEU A 333 -3.54 -2.83 2.60
N ASP A 334 -2.74 -2.77 3.67
CA ASP A 334 -1.65 -1.83 3.83
C ASP A 334 -0.32 -2.54 4.06
N ASP A 335 0.77 -1.80 3.90
CA ASP A 335 2.11 -2.29 4.20
C ASP A 335 2.27 -2.48 5.71
N ALA A 336 2.98 -3.53 6.10
CA ALA A 336 3.15 -3.88 7.49
C ALA A 336 4.61 -4.23 7.78
N ALA A 337 5.24 -3.42 8.62
CA ALA A 337 6.57 -3.65 9.15
C ALA A 337 6.51 -4.06 10.63
N MET A 338 7.30 -5.06 10.97
CA MET A 338 7.51 -5.53 12.34
C MET A 338 9.01 -5.62 12.60
N LEU A 339 9.49 -4.91 13.62
CA LEU A 339 10.88 -4.92 14.06
C LEU A 339 10.95 -5.44 15.50
N LEU A 340 11.60 -6.59 15.69
CA LEU A 340 11.75 -7.23 16.99
C LEU A 340 13.18 -7.15 17.46
N LEU A 341 13.38 -6.55 18.63
CA LEU A 341 14.65 -6.58 19.35
C LEU A 341 14.58 -7.59 20.49
N HIS A 342 15.64 -8.35 20.67
CA HIS A 342 15.80 -9.27 21.80
C HIS A 342 17.16 -9.06 22.43
N ARG A 343 17.17 -8.71 23.72
CA ARG A 343 18.40 -8.59 24.49
C ARG A 343 18.80 -9.95 25.01
N ARG A 344 19.95 -10.46 24.60
CA ARG A 344 20.39 -11.80 25.02
C ARG A 344 20.77 -11.81 26.49
N CYS A 345 20.49 -12.91 27.17
CA CYS A 345 21.19 -13.25 28.42
C CYS A 345 22.68 -13.43 28.11
N SER A 346 23.54 -12.84 28.93
CA SER A 346 25.00 -12.91 28.77
C SER A 346 25.58 -14.28 29.14
#